data_AF-A0A958J648-F1
#
_entry.id   AF-A0A958J648-F1
#
_cell.length_a   1.000
_cell.length_b   1.000
_cell.length_c   1.000
_cell.angle_alpha   90.00
_cell.angle_beta   90.00
_cell.angle_gamma   90.00
#
_symmetry.space_group_name_H-M   'P 1'
#
loop_
_entity.id
_entity.type
_entity.pdbx_description
1 polymer ?
#
loop_
_entity_poly.entity_id
_entity_poly.type
_entity_poly.pdbx_seq_one_letter_code
_entity_poly.pdbx_strand_id
1 'polypeptide(L)'
;VVIKKDGSEVKADIDRNHVVFKSLEEGEHIYLKWKIKNYYSGKLSNQFWDQFYFNSFYPVKDIRYSLLVPEDFQFEYRTQRMELKPSRQKTPDGLLYQWRLSDEPAMVYEYGMPVAEDVSKILHISSIRDWPYMVDWYADIAQTKTRSSYEIREQVAALFAGKPESSEAEKIRTIYNFITENIRYSSVSFRQSGLIPQEARDVLVNKIGDCKDVATLCIAMLREVGITAHYVLVNTRDEGLNEHILPSIDFNHCIAGVETRRGLQYLDLTANNYPYGALPNMDLGSFSLLIKPGVTAPAYIQVDQTPGRNLERKLTATIGQDNSLTLEKSGVRSGSLAASFRANYRDQPPATREKSLLETLAREYPDVKLLHFEIENLEDLNQPVRYRYDFVIPG
;
A
#
# COMPACT_ATOMS: atom_id res chain seq x y z
N VAL A 1 -9.53 12.20 30.16
CA VAL A 1 -9.12 12.17 31.58
C VAL A 1 -8.92 10.72 32.00
N VAL A 2 -8.09 10.49 33.01
CA VAL A 2 -8.10 9.26 33.79
C VAL A 2 -9.05 9.47 34.96
N ILE A 3 -10.01 8.58 35.13
CA ILE A 3 -10.89 8.52 36.30
C ILE A 3 -10.24 7.55 37.29
N LYS A 4 -9.80 8.10 38.42
CA LYS A 4 -9.15 7.41 39.52
C LYS A 4 -10.14 6.56 40.31
N LYS A 5 -9.64 5.63 41.14
CA LYS A 5 -10.47 4.74 41.99
C LYS A 5 -11.38 5.50 42.95
N ASP A 6 -10.93 6.66 43.43
CA ASP A 6 -11.69 7.56 44.31
C ASP A 6 -12.69 8.46 43.54
N GLY A 7 -12.78 8.29 42.21
CA GLY A 7 -13.61 9.10 41.32
C GLY A 7 -12.97 10.42 40.89
N SER A 8 -11.76 10.75 41.36
CA SER A 8 -11.07 11.97 40.93
C SER A 8 -10.63 11.89 39.46
N GLU A 9 -10.59 13.03 38.78
CA GLU A 9 -10.19 13.11 37.37
C GLU A 9 -8.78 13.69 37.22
N VAL A 10 -7.90 12.95 36.56
CA VAL A 10 -6.58 13.44 36.14
C VAL A 10 -6.59 13.73 34.65
N LYS A 11 -6.23 14.95 34.26
CA LYS A 11 -6.16 15.33 32.85
C LYS A 11 -5.03 14.61 32.14
N ALA A 12 -5.30 14.18 30.92
CA ALA A 12 -4.26 13.70 30.02
C ALA A 12 -3.52 14.90 29.41
N ASP A 13 -2.25 14.70 29.09
CA ASP A 13 -1.53 15.67 28.26
C ASP A 13 -1.96 15.47 26.81
N ILE A 14 -2.24 16.57 26.11
CA ILE A 14 -2.70 16.56 24.73
C ILE A 14 -1.75 17.42 23.90
N ASP A 15 -1.14 16.81 22.88
CA ASP A 15 -0.40 17.52 21.85
C ASP A 15 -0.87 17.03 20.47
N ARG A 16 -1.54 17.90 19.73
CA ARG A 16 -2.17 17.61 18.42
C ARG A 16 -3.05 16.35 18.49
N ASN A 17 -2.61 15.25 17.86
CA ASN A 17 -3.29 13.97 17.79
C ASN A 17 -2.78 12.94 18.82
N HIS A 18 -1.86 13.34 19.71
CA HIS A 18 -1.34 12.50 20.77
C HIS A 18 -2.02 12.86 22.10
N VAL A 19 -2.51 11.82 22.79
CA VAL A 19 -3.08 11.95 24.13
C VAL A 19 -2.33 11.00 25.05
N VAL A 20 -1.68 11.55 26.08
CA VAL A 20 -0.86 10.79 27.03
C VAL A 20 -1.54 10.76 28.39
N PHE A 21 -1.95 9.57 28.79
CA PHE A 21 -2.52 9.31 30.11
C PHE A 21 -1.38 8.89 31.06
N LYS A 22 -1.09 9.72 32.06
CA LYS A 22 -0.02 9.47 33.03
C LYS A 22 -0.56 8.75 34.27
N SER A 23 0.33 8.01 34.92
CA SER A 23 0.09 7.42 36.24
C SER A 23 -1.17 6.56 36.31
N LEU A 24 -1.39 5.70 35.30
CA LEU A 24 -2.50 4.75 35.29
C LEU A 24 -2.23 3.61 36.28
N GLU A 25 -3.24 3.30 37.09
CA GLU A 25 -3.23 2.15 37.99
C GLU A 25 -4.33 1.14 37.62
N GLU A 26 -4.16 -0.11 38.06
CA GLU A 26 -5.17 -1.16 37.87
C GLU A 26 -6.51 -0.74 38.48
N GLY A 27 -7.59 -0.85 37.71
CA GLY A 27 -8.95 -0.48 38.14
C GLY A 27 -9.33 0.98 37.85
N GLU A 28 -8.46 1.78 37.24
CA GLU A 28 -8.78 3.12 36.76
C GLU A 28 -9.34 3.10 35.33
N HIS A 29 -10.07 4.16 34.94
CA HIS A 29 -10.73 4.24 33.64
C HIS A 29 -10.23 5.42 32.80
N ILE A 30 -10.07 5.20 31.50
CA ILE A 30 -9.81 6.29 30.55
C ILE A 30 -11.14 6.77 29.97
N TYR A 31 -11.42 8.08 30.12
CA TYR A 31 -12.52 8.74 29.44
C TYR A 31 -11.97 9.71 28.39
N LEU A 32 -12.31 9.46 27.12
CA LEU A 32 -11.88 10.25 25.99
C LEU A 32 -13.08 10.62 25.11
N LYS A 33 -13.23 11.92 24.83
CA LYS A 33 -14.27 12.47 23.95
C LYS A 33 -13.65 13.53 23.06
N TRP A 34 -13.91 13.42 21.76
CA TRP A 34 -13.42 14.37 20.77
C TRP A 34 -14.48 14.65 19.71
N LYS A 35 -14.24 15.69 18.90
CA LYS A 35 -15.05 16.04 17.75
C LYS A 35 -14.14 16.40 16.60
N ILE A 36 -14.35 15.74 15.48
CA ILE A 36 -13.70 16.08 14.20
C ILE A 36 -14.73 16.86 13.37
N LYS A 37 -14.26 17.89 12.66
CA LYS A 37 -15.04 18.63 11.67
C LYS A 37 -14.29 18.58 10.36
N ASN A 38 -14.86 17.92 9.37
CA ASN A 38 -14.30 17.84 8.03
C ASN A 38 -14.95 18.89 7.15
N TYR A 39 -14.14 19.53 6.30
CA TYR A 39 -14.60 20.49 5.30
C TYR A 39 -14.12 20.00 3.94
N TYR A 40 -15.06 19.52 3.13
CA TYR A 40 -14.79 19.06 1.77
C TYR A 40 -15.25 20.10 0.76
N SER A 41 -14.61 20.09 -0.41
CA SER A 41 -15.00 20.91 -1.55
C SER A 41 -15.07 20.06 -2.82
N GLY A 42 -15.69 20.58 -3.87
CA GLY A 42 -15.87 19.85 -5.13
C GLY A 42 -17.01 18.83 -5.08
N LYS A 43 -17.09 17.96 -6.09
CA LYS A 43 -18.26 17.08 -6.32
C LYS A 43 -18.53 16.07 -5.19
N LEU A 44 -17.52 15.70 -4.39
CA LEU A 44 -17.69 14.80 -3.25
C LEU A 44 -18.10 15.52 -1.96
N SER A 45 -18.21 16.86 -1.93
CA SER A 45 -18.51 17.60 -0.69
C SER A 45 -19.86 17.26 -0.07
N ASN A 46 -20.80 16.80 -0.89
CA ASN A 46 -22.15 16.42 -0.48
C ASN A 46 -22.29 14.90 -0.30
N GLN A 47 -21.17 14.16 -0.36
CA GLN A 47 -21.13 12.72 -0.16
C GLN A 47 -20.58 12.40 1.22
N PHE A 48 -21.01 11.26 1.77
CA PHE A 48 -20.58 10.72 3.04
C PHE A 48 -20.24 9.24 2.87
N TRP A 49 -19.13 8.81 3.44
CA TRP A 49 -18.76 7.41 3.54
C TRP A 49 -18.03 7.20 4.87
N ASP A 50 -18.16 6.00 5.42
CA ASP A 50 -17.51 5.65 6.68
C ASP A 50 -17.37 4.14 6.84
N GLN A 51 -16.42 3.74 7.68
CA GLN A 51 -16.19 2.37 8.09
C GLN A 51 -16.06 2.32 9.61
N PHE A 52 -16.86 1.47 10.26
CA PHE A 52 -16.87 1.37 11.71
C PHE A 52 -16.81 -0.08 12.20
N TYR A 53 -15.86 -0.34 13.09
CA TYR A 53 -15.60 -1.65 13.69
C TYR A 53 -16.45 -1.82 14.96
N PHE A 54 -17.20 -2.92 15.03
CA PHE A 54 -18.07 -3.26 16.15
C PHE A 54 -17.44 -4.22 17.17
N ASN A 55 -16.23 -4.71 16.91
CA ASN A 55 -15.44 -5.51 17.84
C ASN A 55 -13.95 -5.14 17.73
N SER A 56 -13.17 -5.54 18.72
CA SER A 56 -11.74 -5.25 18.81
C SER A 56 -11.00 -6.41 19.50
N PHE A 57 -9.68 -6.31 19.64
CA PHE A 57 -8.88 -7.22 20.48
C PHE A 57 -9.09 -7.02 22.00
N TYR A 58 -9.96 -6.10 22.39
CA TYR A 58 -10.44 -5.93 23.76
C TYR A 58 -11.94 -6.24 23.83
N PRO A 59 -12.44 -6.77 24.96
CA PRO A 59 -13.87 -6.96 25.13
C PRO A 59 -14.59 -5.62 25.16
N VAL A 60 -15.75 -5.55 24.51
CA VAL A 60 -16.50 -4.31 24.34
C VAL A 60 -17.87 -4.44 24.98
N LYS A 61 -18.10 -3.67 26.06
CA LYS A 61 -19.35 -3.75 26.82
C LYS A 61 -20.53 -3.11 26.09
N ASP A 62 -20.32 -1.95 25.49
CA ASP A 62 -21.29 -1.24 24.66
C ASP A 62 -20.58 -0.55 23.52
N ILE A 63 -21.09 -0.71 22.30
CA ILE A 63 -20.56 -0.04 21.13
C ILE A 63 -21.68 0.38 20.20
N ARG A 64 -21.56 1.61 19.69
CA ARG A 64 -22.63 2.26 18.96
C ARG A 64 -22.07 3.16 17.88
N TYR A 65 -22.65 3.01 16.69
CA TYR A 65 -22.50 3.96 15.61
C TYR A 65 -23.82 4.70 15.41
N SER A 66 -23.76 6.03 15.30
CA SER A 66 -24.94 6.89 15.14
C SER A 66 -24.73 7.85 13.99
N LEU A 67 -25.63 7.81 13.01
CA LEU A 67 -25.61 8.68 11.82
C LEU A 67 -26.87 9.54 11.82
N LEU A 68 -26.70 10.86 11.96
CA LEU A 68 -27.77 11.84 11.85
C LEU A 68 -27.67 12.54 10.50
N VAL A 69 -28.70 12.43 9.67
CA VAL A 69 -28.72 12.95 8.29
C VAL A 69 -30.04 13.68 8.00
N PRO A 70 -30.08 14.60 7.01
CA PRO A 70 -31.32 15.15 6.47
C PRO A 70 -32.32 14.06 6.06
N GLU A 71 -33.62 14.36 6.08
CA GLU A 71 -34.69 13.36 5.79
C GLU A 71 -34.61 12.79 4.37
N ASP A 72 -34.11 13.57 3.42
CA ASP A 72 -33.97 13.21 2.01
C ASP A 72 -32.60 12.61 1.65
N PHE A 73 -31.66 12.55 2.60
CA PHE A 73 -30.32 12.05 2.38
C PHE A 73 -30.33 10.54 2.10
N GLN A 74 -29.83 10.14 0.94
CA GLN A 74 -29.75 8.75 0.50
C GLN A 74 -28.36 8.17 0.77
N PHE A 75 -28.32 6.98 1.35
CA PHE A 75 -27.09 6.22 1.51
C PHE A 75 -27.37 4.72 1.55
N GLU A 76 -26.35 3.93 1.21
CA GLU A 76 -26.32 2.50 1.42
C GLU A 76 -25.46 2.15 2.62
N TYR A 77 -25.76 1.02 3.25
CA TYR A 77 -24.89 0.42 4.26
C TYR A 77 -24.80 -1.09 4.06
N ARG A 78 -23.65 -1.66 4.41
CA ARG A 78 -23.41 -3.10 4.44
C ARG A 78 -22.77 -3.49 5.76
N THR A 79 -23.13 -4.66 6.26
CA THR A 79 -22.53 -5.23 7.46
C THR A 79 -21.72 -6.47 7.10
N GLN A 80 -20.54 -6.56 7.67
CA GLN A 80 -19.63 -7.68 7.52
C GLN A 80 -19.60 -8.48 8.82
N ARG A 81 -19.67 -9.82 8.72
CA ARG A 81 -19.62 -10.77 9.85
C ARG A 81 -20.60 -10.49 10.99
N MET A 82 -21.66 -9.74 10.69
CA MET A 82 -22.79 -9.48 11.58
C MET A 82 -24.04 -9.19 10.75
N GLU A 83 -25.20 -9.51 11.32
CA GLU A 83 -26.50 -9.11 10.80
C GLU A 83 -27.08 -8.01 11.69
N LEU A 84 -26.82 -6.75 11.34
CA LEU A 84 -27.23 -5.62 12.17
C LEU A 84 -27.97 -4.58 11.33
N LYS A 85 -29.24 -4.35 11.67
CA LYS A 85 -30.05 -3.27 11.11
C LYS A 85 -30.09 -2.08 12.07
N PRO A 86 -30.07 -0.83 11.56
CA PRO A 86 -30.18 0.33 12.42
C PRO A 86 -31.59 0.46 12.98
N SER A 87 -31.71 0.93 14.22
CA SER A 87 -32.93 1.62 14.63
C SER A 87 -32.99 3.00 13.97
N ARG A 88 -34.20 3.49 13.73
CA ARG A 88 -34.45 4.79 13.07
C ARG A 88 -35.33 5.65 13.94
N GLN A 89 -34.94 6.91 14.10
CA GLN A 89 -35.70 7.89 14.88
C GLN A 89 -35.72 9.24 14.17
N LYS A 90 -36.91 9.82 14.02
CA LYS A 90 -37.04 11.22 13.58
C LYS A 90 -36.70 12.16 14.73
N THR A 91 -35.85 13.14 14.46
CA THR A 91 -35.43 14.18 15.41
C THR A 91 -35.74 15.57 14.81
N PRO A 92 -35.65 16.66 15.59
CA PRO A 92 -35.75 18.02 15.05
C PRO A 92 -34.69 18.34 13.98
N ASP A 93 -33.56 17.62 13.98
CA ASP A 93 -32.39 17.87 13.13
C ASP A 93 -32.29 16.91 11.94
N GLY A 94 -33.20 15.91 11.81
CA GLY A 94 -33.21 14.95 10.70
C GLY A 94 -33.60 13.52 11.12
N LEU A 95 -33.10 12.54 10.37
CA LEU A 95 -33.24 11.11 10.69
C LEU A 95 -31.98 10.58 11.35
N LEU A 96 -32.13 10.03 12.55
CA LEU A 96 -31.09 9.35 13.28
C LEU A 96 -31.15 7.85 13.02
N TYR A 97 -30.08 7.30 12.46
CA TYR A 97 -29.82 5.87 12.33
C TYR A 97 -28.84 5.42 13.40
N GLN A 98 -29.14 4.33 14.10
CA GLN A 98 -28.28 3.83 15.16
C GLN A 98 -28.09 2.32 15.09
N TRP A 99 -26.83 1.90 14.99
CA TRP A 99 -26.37 0.52 15.10
C TRP A 99 -25.72 0.35 16.47
N ARG A 100 -26.06 -0.73 17.18
CA ARG A 100 -25.54 -0.97 18.52
C ARG A 100 -25.34 -2.46 18.74
N LEU A 101 -24.19 -2.82 19.31
CA LEU A 101 -23.94 -4.13 19.91
C LEU A 101 -23.57 -3.92 21.38
N SER A 102 -23.76 -4.97 22.17
CA SER A 102 -23.41 -5.00 23.59
C SER A 102 -22.80 -6.35 23.91
N ASP A 103 -21.93 -6.38 24.92
CA ASP A 103 -21.29 -7.60 25.40
C ASP A 103 -20.51 -8.37 24.32
N GLU A 104 -19.79 -7.64 23.48
CA GLU A 104 -18.96 -8.21 22.41
C GLU A 104 -17.64 -8.75 22.99
N PRO A 105 -17.31 -10.04 22.77
CA PRO A 105 -16.07 -10.61 23.26
C PRO A 105 -14.86 -10.01 22.51
N ALA A 106 -13.69 -10.09 23.16
CA ALA A 106 -12.44 -9.76 22.51
C ALA A 106 -12.18 -10.70 21.33
N MET A 107 -11.68 -10.15 20.23
CA MET A 107 -11.06 -10.96 19.18
C MET A 107 -9.82 -11.66 19.72
N VAL A 108 -9.60 -12.90 19.28
CA VAL A 108 -8.39 -13.65 19.60
C VAL A 108 -7.36 -13.35 18.53
N TYR A 109 -6.19 -12.89 18.95
CA TYR A 109 -5.05 -12.75 18.06
C TYR A 109 -4.38 -14.11 17.87
N GLU A 110 -4.18 -14.50 16.61
CA GLU A 110 -3.42 -15.69 16.23
C GLU A 110 -2.27 -15.27 15.32
N TYR A 111 -1.08 -15.84 15.55
CA TYR A 111 0.06 -15.57 14.69
C TYR A 111 -0.25 -15.97 13.24
N GLY A 112 -0.20 -15.00 12.33
CA GLY A 112 -0.49 -15.22 10.91
C GLY A 112 -1.98 -15.23 10.55
N MET A 113 -2.87 -14.79 11.45
CA MET A 113 -4.28 -14.54 11.10
C MET A 113 -4.41 -13.48 9.99
N PRO A 114 -5.52 -13.47 9.24
CA PRO A 114 -5.85 -12.37 8.33
C PRO A 114 -5.92 -11.03 9.07
N VAL A 115 -5.83 -9.94 8.32
CA VAL A 115 -5.93 -8.58 8.85
C VAL A 115 -7.31 -8.34 9.48
N ALA A 116 -7.39 -7.36 10.40
CA ALA A 116 -8.60 -7.09 11.17
C ALA A 116 -9.79 -6.76 10.25
N GLU A 117 -9.52 -6.13 9.11
CA GLU A 117 -10.45 -5.76 8.05
C GLU A 117 -11.25 -6.96 7.53
N ASP A 118 -10.69 -8.19 7.52
CA ASP A 118 -11.34 -9.40 7.00
C ASP A 118 -12.08 -10.20 8.09
N VAL A 119 -11.71 -10.02 9.35
CA VAL A 119 -12.20 -10.85 10.47
C VAL A 119 -13.09 -10.10 11.45
N SER A 120 -13.10 -8.77 11.39
CA SER A 120 -13.91 -7.94 12.28
C SER A 120 -15.37 -7.87 11.83
N LYS A 121 -16.22 -7.47 12.79
CA LYS A 121 -17.60 -7.05 12.55
C LYS A 121 -17.55 -5.59 12.11
N ILE A 122 -17.89 -5.30 10.86
CA ILE A 122 -17.70 -3.96 10.28
C ILE A 122 -19.01 -3.46 9.69
N LEU A 123 -19.31 -2.18 9.91
CA LEU A 123 -20.34 -1.43 9.20
C LEU A 123 -19.66 -0.55 8.15
N HIS A 124 -20.00 -0.75 6.87
CA HIS A 124 -19.62 0.13 5.78
C HIS A 124 -20.83 0.99 5.41
N ILE A 125 -20.61 2.29 5.21
CA ILE A 125 -21.64 3.24 4.79
C ILE A 125 -21.12 4.03 3.60
N SER A 126 -21.98 4.29 2.62
CA SER A 126 -21.69 5.26 1.57
C SER A 126 -22.95 5.88 0.97
N SER A 127 -22.94 7.19 0.75
CA SER A 127 -23.93 7.89 -0.07
C SER A 127 -23.53 7.96 -1.55
N ILE A 128 -22.33 7.51 -1.90
CA ILE A 128 -21.86 7.47 -3.28
C ILE A 128 -22.63 6.37 -4.01
N ARG A 129 -23.38 6.80 -5.03
CA ARG A 129 -24.37 5.94 -5.71
C ARG A 129 -23.79 4.66 -6.32
N ASP A 130 -22.60 4.73 -6.92
CA ASP A 130 -22.04 3.66 -7.73
C ASP A 130 -20.54 3.91 -8.03
N TRP A 131 -19.85 2.87 -8.49
CA TRP A 131 -18.45 2.96 -8.90
C TRP A 131 -18.20 3.77 -10.19
N PRO A 132 -19.07 3.77 -11.22
CA PRO A 132 -18.96 4.70 -12.35
C PRO A 132 -18.82 6.16 -11.92
N TYR A 133 -19.61 6.61 -10.93
CA TYR A 133 -19.51 7.96 -10.39
C TYR A 133 -18.11 8.24 -9.81
N MET A 134 -17.50 7.27 -9.14
CA MET A 134 -16.13 7.39 -8.63
C MET A 134 -15.09 7.41 -9.75
N VAL A 135 -15.26 6.58 -10.78
CA VAL A 135 -14.40 6.56 -11.96
C VAL A 135 -14.43 7.92 -12.67
N ASP A 136 -15.62 8.43 -12.95
CA ASP A 136 -15.80 9.73 -13.62
C ASP A 136 -15.25 10.87 -12.77
N TRP A 137 -15.50 10.83 -11.46
CA TRP A 137 -14.99 11.84 -10.53
C TRP A 137 -13.47 11.86 -10.48
N TYR A 138 -12.82 10.70 -10.34
CA TYR A 138 -11.36 10.64 -10.28
C TYR A 138 -10.73 11.03 -11.62
N ALA A 139 -11.34 10.58 -12.73
CA ALA A 139 -10.90 10.96 -14.07
C ALA A 139 -10.93 12.49 -14.27
N ASP A 140 -11.99 13.16 -13.83
CA ASP A 140 -12.15 14.62 -13.93
C ASP A 140 -11.03 15.39 -13.20
N ILE A 141 -10.63 14.92 -11.99
CA ILE A 141 -9.58 15.60 -11.21
C ILE A 141 -8.16 15.25 -11.67
N ALA A 142 -7.95 14.07 -12.25
CA ALA A 142 -6.62 13.55 -12.55
C ALA A 142 -6.24 13.67 -14.04
N GLN A 143 -7.19 13.68 -14.97
CA GLN A 143 -6.90 13.63 -16.40
C GLN A 143 -6.06 14.82 -16.88
N THR A 144 -6.30 16.03 -16.37
CA THR A 144 -5.50 17.20 -16.75
C THR A 144 -4.05 17.09 -16.29
N LYS A 145 -3.78 16.34 -15.21
CA LYS A 145 -2.45 16.13 -14.63
C LYS A 145 -1.54 15.29 -15.50
N THR A 146 -2.13 14.46 -16.36
CA THR A 146 -1.44 13.60 -17.33
C THR A 146 -1.12 14.28 -18.66
N ARG A 147 -1.36 15.59 -18.79
CA ARG A 147 -1.08 16.32 -20.03
C ARG A 147 0.42 16.38 -20.30
N SER A 148 0.77 16.18 -21.57
CA SER A 148 2.13 16.34 -22.06
C SER A 148 2.60 17.79 -22.01
N SER A 149 3.89 17.99 -21.76
CA SER A 149 4.59 19.27 -21.81
C SER A 149 5.83 19.19 -22.70
N TYR A 150 6.50 20.32 -22.91
CA TYR A 150 7.79 20.33 -23.62
C TYR A 150 8.82 19.43 -22.93
N GLU A 151 8.93 19.52 -21.60
CA GLU A 151 9.88 18.73 -20.80
C GLU A 151 9.61 17.23 -20.89
N ILE A 152 8.33 16.82 -20.89
CA ILE A 152 7.94 15.41 -21.06
C ILE A 152 8.35 14.91 -22.45
N ARG A 153 8.05 15.68 -23.51
CA ARG A 153 8.42 15.31 -24.88
C ARG A 153 9.92 15.20 -25.08
N GLU A 154 10.67 16.17 -24.55
CA GLU A 154 12.13 16.18 -24.63
C GLU A 154 12.73 14.97 -23.90
N GLN A 155 12.25 14.67 -22.68
CA GLN A 155 12.71 13.52 -21.93
C GLN A 155 12.39 12.20 -22.63
N VAL A 156 11.18 12.05 -23.18
CA VAL A 156 10.79 10.86 -23.94
C VAL A 156 11.64 10.72 -25.21
N ALA A 157 11.83 11.80 -25.97
CA ALA A 157 12.68 11.79 -27.15
C ALA A 157 14.13 11.38 -26.82
N ALA A 158 14.68 11.86 -25.70
CA ALA A 158 16.00 11.47 -25.23
C ALA A 158 16.10 9.97 -24.87
N LEU A 159 15.06 9.40 -24.23
CA LEU A 159 15.03 7.98 -23.87
C LEU A 159 15.04 7.05 -25.09
N PHE A 160 14.45 7.50 -26.21
CA PHE A 160 14.31 6.72 -27.45
C PHE A 160 15.21 7.20 -28.59
N ALA A 161 16.16 8.10 -28.31
CA ALA A 161 17.13 8.56 -29.30
C ALA A 161 17.93 7.37 -29.87
N GLY A 162 17.90 7.20 -31.19
CA GLY A 162 18.54 6.06 -31.87
C GLY A 162 17.83 4.72 -31.71
N LYS A 163 16.61 4.69 -31.15
CA LYS A 163 15.80 3.47 -30.97
C LYS A 163 14.38 3.61 -31.56
N PRO A 164 14.22 4.01 -32.83
CA PRO A 164 12.89 4.25 -33.42
C PRO A 164 12.01 2.99 -33.47
N GLU A 165 12.63 1.81 -33.60
CA GLU A 165 11.96 0.51 -33.77
C GLU A 165 11.72 -0.24 -32.44
N SER A 166 11.75 0.45 -31.29
CA SER A 166 11.46 -0.20 -30.00
C SER A 166 10.05 -0.80 -29.98
N SER A 167 9.98 -2.06 -29.58
CA SER A 167 8.71 -2.76 -29.35
C SER A 167 7.89 -2.11 -28.24
N GLU A 168 6.58 -2.42 -28.20
CA GLU A 168 5.67 -1.96 -27.13
C GLU A 168 6.24 -2.27 -25.73
N ALA A 169 6.66 -3.52 -25.49
CA ALA A 169 7.24 -3.93 -24.22
C ALA A 169 8.55 -3.20 -23.87
N GLU A 170 9.41 -2.93 -24.86
CA GLU A 170 10.63 -2.17 -24.64
C GLU A 170 10.34 -0.71 -24.26
N LYS A 171 9.37 -0.09 -24.92
CA LYS A 171 8.93 1.27 -24.60
C LYS A 171 8.43 1.39 -23.17
N ILE A 172 7.54 0.48 -22.77
CA ILE A 172 6.99 0.46 -21.40
C ILE A 172 8.11 0.23 -20.39
N ARG A 173 8.98 -0.77 -20.63
CA ARG A 173 10.12 -1.07 -19.75
C ARG A 173 11.09 0.10 -19.61
N THR A 174 11.43 0.79 -20.70
CA THR A 174 12.34 1.93 -20.67
C THR A 174 11.77 3.08 -19.85
N ILE A 175 10.48 3.38 -20.00
CA ILE A 175 9.80 4.42 -19.21
C ILE A 175 9.70 4.01 -17.73
N TYR A 176 9.32 2.76 -17.45
CA TYR A 176 9.28 2.22 -16.09
C TYR A 176 10.64 2.36 -15.39
N ASN A 177 11.71 1.85 -16.01
CA ASN A 177 13.07 1.90 -15.43
C ASN A 177 13.51 3.36 -15.20
N PHE A 178 13.28 4.25 -16.18
CA PHE A 178 13.60 5.67 -16.02
C PHE A 178 12.94 6.26 -14.79
N ILE A 179 11.63 6.04 -14.59
CA ILE A 179 10.90 6.60 -13.45
C ILE A 179 11.43 6.01 -12.14
N THR A 180 11.55 4.69 -12.03
CA THR A 180 11.98 4.02 -10.79
C THR A 180 13.44 4.30 -10.41
N GLU A 181 14.28 4.67 -11.37
CA GLU A 181 15.70 4.97 -11.12
C GLU A 181 15.97 6.47 -10.92
N ASN A 182 15.13 7.36 -11.45
CA ASN A 182 15.41 8.81 -11.49
C ASN A 182 14.42 9.67 -10.70
N ILE A 183 13.29 9.12 -10.25
CA ILE A 183 12.28 9.85 -9.48
C ILE A 183 12.23 9.31 -8.06
N ARG A 184 12.47 10.17 -7.08
CA ARG A 184 12.43 9.79 -5.67
C ARG A 184 10.99 9.66 -5.19
N TYR A 185 10.61 8.46 -4.75
CA TYR A 185 9.34 8.28 -4.06
C TYR A 185 9.31 9.00 -2.70
N SER A 186 8.22 9.70 -2.40
CA SER A 186 7.95 10.32 -1.11
C SER A 186 6.55 9.92 -0.65
N SER A 187 6.44 9.20 0.46
CA SER A 187 5.14 8.86 1.08
C SER A 187 4.47 10.07 1.76
N VAL A 188 5.15 11.21 1.83
CA VAL A 188 4.57 12.47 2.31
C VAL A 188 3.84 13.12 1.14
N SER A 189 2.50 13.18 1.20
CA SER A 189 1.69 13.89 0.21
C SER A 189 2.08 15.37 0.17
N PHE A 190 2.85 15.76 -0.85
CA PHE A 190 3.28 17.13 -1.04
C PHE A 190 2.14 17.92 -1.73
N ARG A 191 1.57 18.89 -1.01
CA ARG A 191 0.77 20.01 -1.57
C ARG A 191 -0.28 19.63 -2.63
N GLN A 192 -1.24 18.81 -2.24
CA GLN A 192 -2.66 18.82 -2.64
C GLN A 192 -3.31 17.69 -1.81
N SER A 193 -4.63 17.73 -1.58
CA SER A 193 -5.34 16.66 -0.86
C SER A 193 -4.86 15.30 -1.35
N GLY A 194 -4.69 14.29 -0.48
CA GLY A 194 -4.07 12.99 -0.79
C GLY A 194 -4.59 12.25 -2.04
N LEU A 195 -5.70 12.73 -2.61
CA LEU A 195 -6.41 12.24 -3.78
C LEU A 195 -6.00 12.87 -5.13
N ILE A 196 -5.50 14.12 -5.16
CA ILE A 196 -5.23 14.85 -6.42
C ILE A 196 -3.73 14.76 -6.76
N PRO A 197 -3.36 14.22 -7.94
CA PRO A 197 -1.96 14.14 -8.33
C PRO A 197 -1.37 15.50 -8.75
N GLN A 198 -0.06 15.64 -8.59
CA GLN A 198 0.74 16.70 -9.19
C GLN A 198 0.74 16.58 -10.72
N GLU A 199 1.01 17.69 -11.42
CA GLU A 199 1.19 17.67 -12.88
C GLU A 199 2.40 16.81 -13.26
N ALA A 200 2.30 15.99 -14.31
CA ALA A 200 3.39 15.10 -14.76
C ALA A 200 4.72 15.85 -14.94
N ARG A 201 4.66 17.07 -15.50
CA ARG A 201 5.80 17.97 -15.65
C ARG A 201 6.50 18.25 -14.33
N ASP A 202 5.74 18.57 -13.28
CA ASP A 202 6.31 18.96 -11.99
C ASP A 202 6.97 17.76 -11.31
N VAL A 203 6.39 16.56 -11.44
CA VAL A 203 7.01 15.31 -10.99
C VAL A 203 8.34 15.07 -11.71
N LEU A 204 8.36 15.25 -13.03
CA LEU A 204 9.58 15.07 -13.85
C LEU A 204 10.68 16.07 -13.50
N VAL A 205 10.34 17.33 -13.28
CA VAL A 205 11.29 18.42 -13.02
C VAL A 205 11.81 18.36 -11.59
N ASN A 206 10.92 18.14 -10.62
CA ASN A 206 11.28 18.09 -9.20
C ASN A 206 11.92 16.77 -8.78
N LYS A 207 11.81 15.72 -9.63
CA LYS A 207 12.35 14.38 -9.38
C LYS A 207 11.84 13.76 -8.07
N ILE A 208 10.62 14.09 -7.67
CA ILE A 208 9.98 13.59 -6.43
C ILE A 208 8.46 13.51 -6.61
N GLY A 209 7.84 12.47 -6.04
CA GLY A 209 6.39 12.31 -6.04
C GLY A 209 5.91 11.15 -5.16
N ASP A 210 4.63 11.16 -4.80
CA ASP A 210 3.95 10.01 -4.18
C ASP A 210 3.32 9.09 -5.24
N CYS A 211 2.50 8.10 -4.85
CA CYS A 211 2.08 6.99 -5.70
C CYS A 211 1.31 7.45 -6.95
N LYS A 212 0.33 8.34 -6.76
CA LYS A 212 -0.44 8.95 -7.85
C LYS A 212 0.43 9.87 -8.71
N ASP A 213 1.44 10.52 -8.15
CA ASP A 213 2.33 11.43 -8.88
C ASP A 213 3.21 10.66 -9.88
N VAL A 214 3.85 9.58 -9.43
CA VAL A 214 4.67 8.74 -10.31
C VAL A 214 3.83 7.97 -11.35
N ALA A 215 2.61 7.55 -10.98
CA ALA A 215 1.65 7.02 -11.94
C ALA A 215 1.25 8.07 -12.99
N THR A 216 1.05 9.32 -12.59
CA THR A 216 0.74 10.45 -13.49
C THR A 216 1.85 10.67 -14.52
N LEU A 217 3.11 10.71 -14.07
CA LEU A 217 4.26 10.84 -14.95
C LEU A 217 4.36 9.65 -15.93
N CYS A 218 4.17 8.42 -15.44
CA CYS A 218 4.19 7.22 -16.27
C CYS A 218 3.13 7.28 -17.38
N ILE A 219 1.89 7.61 -17.03
CA ILE A 219 0.78 7.74 -17.99
C ILE A 219 1.09 8.81 -19.05
N ALA A 220 1.61 9.98 -18.64
CA ALA A 220 1.98 11.04 -19.57
C ALA A 220 3.09 10.61 -20.56
N MET A 221 4.15 9.97 -20.06
CA MET A 221 5.26 9.50 -20.90
C MET A 221 4.86 8.35 -21.83
N LEU A 222 4.02 7.43 -21.37
CA LEU A 222 3.52 6.32 -22.20
C LEU A 222 2.65 6.83 -23.36
N ARG A 223 1.82 7.85 -23.12
CA ARG A 223 0.99 8.46 -24.17
C ARG A 223 1.81 9.14 -25.26
N GLU A 224 2.97 9.73 -24.94
CA GLU A 224 3.90 10.29 -25.94
C GLU A 224 4.45 9.24 -26.91
N VAL A 225 4.55 7.99 -26.49
CA VAL A 225 4.99 6.87 -27.36
C VAL A 225 3.83 6.06 -27.93
N GLY A 226 2.61 6.59 -27.85
CA GLY A 226 1.39 6.00 -28.42
C GLY A 226 0.78 4.87 -27.60
N ILE A 227 1.17 4.72 -26.32
CA ILE A 227 0.68 3.66 -25.44
C ILE A 227 -0.39 4.22 -24.49
N THR A 228 -1.55 3.56 -24.47
CA THR A 228 -2.66 3.97 -23.61
C THR A 228 -2.45 3.44 -22.20
N ALA A 229 -2.56 4.31 -21.21
CA ALA A 229 -2.47 3.97 -19.80
C ALA A 229 -3.46 4.79 -18.95
N HIS A 230 -3.83 4.21 -17.81
CA HIS A 230 -4.84 4.71 -16.88
C HIS A 230 -4.36 4.60 -15.44
N TYR A 231 -4.95 5.40 -14.56
CA TYR A 231 -4.77 5.20 -13.12
C TYR A 231 -5.48 3.94 -12.67
N VAL A 232 -4.89 3.27 -11.68
CA VAL A 232 -5.51 2.17 -10.95
C VAL A 232 -5.41 2.50 -9.47
N LEU A 233 -6.54 2.77 -8.84
CA LEU A 233 -6.61 2.95 -7.39
C LEU A 233 -6.62 1.57 -6.73
N VAL A 234 -5.89 1.40 -5.65
CA VAL A 234 -5.65 0.10 -5.02
C VAL A 234 -5.85 0.19 -3.51
N ASN A 235 -6.55 -0.80 -2.96
CA ASN A 235 -6.46 -1.16 -1.55
C ASN A 235 -5.54 -2.35 -1.44
N THR A 236 -4.35 -2.09 -0.92
CA THR A 236 -3.30 -3.10 -0.80
C THR A 236 -3.75 -4.23 0.13
N ARG A 237 -3.12 -5.40 0.05
CA ARG A 237 -3.57 -6.62 0.75
C ARG A 237 -3.68 -6.47 2.27
N ASP A 238 -2.95 -5.53 2.86
CA ASP A 238 -3.00 -5.18 4.27
C ASP A 238 -4.27 -4.41 4.67
N GLU A 239 -5.08 -3.94 3.71
CA GLU A 239 -6.44 -3.41 3.91
C GLU A 239 -7.54 -4.49 3.73
N GLY A 240 -7.14 -5.76 3.68
CA GLY A 240 -8.05 -6.89 3.53
C GLY A 240 -8.55 -7.11 2.10
N LEU A 241 -9.45 -8.06 1.93
CA LEU A 241 -10.01 -8.48 0.64
C LEU A 241 -11.09 -7.53 0.11
N ASN A 242 -11.63 -6.65 0.98
CA ASN A 242 -12.61 -5.62 0.61
C ASN A 242 -13.89 -6.16 -0.05
N GLU A 243 -14.31 -7.39 0.27
CA GLU A 243 -15.46 -8.06 -0.37
C GLU A 243 -16.80 -7.32 -0.18
N HIS A 244 -16.93 -6.55 0.90
CA HIS A 244 -18.16 -5.85 1.27
C HIS A 244 -18.10 -4.33 1.09
N ILE A 245 -17.03 -3.81 0.50
CA ILE A 245 -16.82 -2.36 0.39
C ILE A 245 -17.88 -1.72 -0.52
N LEU A 246 -18.40 -0.58 -0.06
CA LEU A 246 -19.28 0.29 -0.84
C LEU A 246 -18.45 1.31 -1.62
N PRO A 247 -18.99 1.93 -2.68
CA PRO A 247 -18.29 2.99 -3.40
C PRO A 247 -17.74 4.06 -2.44
N SER A 248 -16.44 4.26 -2.41
CA SER A 248 -15.77 5.28 -1.62
C SER A 248 -14.51 5.75 -2.33
N ILE A 249 -13.85 6.77 -1.77
CA ILE A 249 -12.53 7.21 -2.24
C ILE A 249 -11.39 6.70 -1.35
N ASP A 250 -11.69 5.80 -0.42
CA ASP A 250 -10.74 5.25 0.54
C ASP A 250 -9.90 4.17 -0.15
N PHE A 251 -8.99 4.64 -1.00
CA PHE A 251 -7.91 3.87 -1.59
C PHE A 251 -6.59 4.26 -0.94
N ASN A 252 -5.79 3.27 -0.54
CA ASN A 252 -4.51 3.54 0.13
C ASN A 252 -3.31 3.61 -0.83
N HIS A 253 -3.47 3.21 -2.10
CA HIS A 253 -2.40 3.20 -3.10
C HIS A 253 -2.90 3.52 -4.51
N CYS A 254 -1.97 3.89 -5.40
CA CYS A 254 -2.26 4.21 -6.81
C CYS A 254 -1.11 3.76 -7.72
N ILE A 255 -1.44 3.00 -8.76
CA ILE A 255 -0.50 2.45 -9.75
C ILE A 255 -0.97 2.78 -11.19
N ALA A 256 -0.22 2.35 -12.20
CA ALA A 256 -0.60 2.52 -13.61
C ALA A 256 -1.07 1.20 -14.24
N GLY A 257 -2.20 1.24 -14.95
CA GLY A 257 -2.70 0.16 -15.80
C GLY A 257 -2.45 0.49 -17.27
N VAL A 258 -1.62 -0.30 -17.95
CA VAL A 258 -1.18 -0.10 -19.32
C VAL A 258 -1.91 -1.06 -20.25
N GLU A 259 -2.56 -0.53 -21.29
CA GLU A 259 -3.18 -1.35 -22.31
C GLU A 259 -2.12 -1.89 -23.26
N THR A 260 -1.95 -3.21 -23.26
CA THR A 260 -1.01 -3.91 -24.14
C THR A 260 -1.76 -4.84 -25.09
N ARG A 261 -1.07 -5.35 -26.10
CA ARG A 261 -1.62 -6.41 -26.98
C ARG A 261 -2.02 -7.69 -26.24
N ARG A 262 -1.52 -7.91 -25.03
CA ARG A 262 -1.81 -9.07 -24.18
C ARG A 262 -2.91 -8.80 -23.15
N GLY A 263 -3.47 -7.59 -23.13
CA GLY A 263 -4.43 -7.13 -22.14
C GLY A 263 -3.86 -6.05 -21.23
N LEU A 264 -4.50 -5.84 -20.08
CA LEU A 264 -4.12 -4.82 -19.12
C LEU A 264 -2.93 -5.29 -18.28
N GLN A 265 -1.82 -4.57 -18.35
CA GLN A 265 -0.62 -4.80 -17.54
C GLN A 265 -0.54 -3.76 -16.42
N TYR A 266 -0.29 -4.19 -15.19
CA TYR A 266 -0.13 -3.30 -14.04
C TYR A 266 1.34 -2.97 -13.79
N LEU A 267 1.63 -1.71 -13.49
CA LEU A 267 2.96 -1.22 -13.13
C LEU A 267 2.88 -0.42 -11.83
N ASP A 268 3.61 -0.85 -10.81
CA ASP A 268 3.82 -0.05 -9.59
C ASP A 268 5.14 0.72 -9.70
N LEU A 269 5.04 2.05 -9.83
CA LEU A 269 6.18 2.96 -9.99
C LEU A 269 6.79 3.38 -8.65
N THR A 270 6.22 2.93 -7.53
CA THR A 270 6.75 3.13 -6.16
C THR A 270 7.67 1.98 -5.73
N ALA A 271 7.67 0.89 -6.50
CA ALA A 271 8.39 -0.34 -6.24
C ALA A 271 9.89 -0.23 -6.62
N ASN A 272 10.65 0.53 -5.84
CA ASN A 272 12.11 0.62 -6.03
C ASN A 272 12.77 -0.77 -5.95
N ASN A 273 13.74 -1.01 -6.83
CA ASN A 273 14.48 -2.28 -6.97
C ASN A 273 13.70 -3.45 -7.60
N TYR A 274 12.46 -3.23 -8.05
CA TYR A 274 11.69 -4.27 -8.72
C TYR A 274 12.01 -4.37 -10.21
N PRO A 275 12.15 -5.59 -10.76
CA PRO A 275 12.16 -5.78 -12.21
C PRO A 275 10.89 -5.22 -12.84
N TYR A 276 11.01 -4.78 -14.09
CA TYR A 276 9.87 -4.43 -14.93
C TYR A 276 8.76 -5.49 -14.88
N GLY A 277 7.53 -5.04 -14.59
CA GLY A 277 6.33 -5.87 -14.52
C GLY A 277 6.16 -6.68 -13.24
N ALA A 278 7.15 -6.70 -12.33
CA ALA A 278 6.98 -7.29 -11.01
C ALA A 278 6.26 -6.34 -10.08
N LEU A 279 5.32 -6.87 -9.30
CA LEU A 279 4.57 -6.10 -8.32
C LEU A 279 5.02 -6.45 -6.89
N PRO A 280 4.99 -5.47 -5.97
CA PRO A 280 5.08 -5.72 -4.54
C PRO A 280 4.05 -6.74 -4.06
N ASN A 281 4.39 -7.49 -3.00
CA ASN A 281 3.48 -8.51 -2.46
C ASN A 281 2.13 -7.92 -2.00
N MET A 282 2.11 -6.64 -1.62
CA MET A 282 0.93 -5.90 -1.18
C MET A 282 -0.03 -5.53 -2.31
N ASP A 283 0.37 -5.65 -3.58
CA ASP A 283 -0.48 -5.35 -4.74
C ASP A 283 -1.05 -6.62 -5.40
N LEU A 284 -0.42 -7.76 -5.17
CA LEU A 284 -0.77 -9.02 -5.83
C LEU A 284 -2.17 -9.49 -5.40
N GLY A 285 -3.14 -9.47 -6.32
CA GLY A 285 -4.52 -9.85 -6.02
C GLY A 285 -5.27 -8.83 -5.18
N SER A 286 -4.78 -7.59 -5.08
CA SER A 286 -5.39 -6.53 -4.30
C SER A 286 -6.64 -5.96 -4.96
N PHE A 287 -7.56 -5.47 -4.13
CA PHE A 287 -8.76 -4.79 -4.60
C PHE A 287 -8.38 -3.50 -5.32
N SER A 288 -9.00 -3.24 -6.47
CA SER A 288 -8.60 -2.14 -7.33
C SER A 288 -9.76 -1.55 -8.13
N LEU A 289 -9.62 -0.28 -8.51
CA LEU A 289 -10.54 0.42 -9.42
C LEU A 289 -9.75 1.04 -10.57
N LEU A 290 -9.96 0.51 -11.78
CA LEU A 290 -9.41 1.07 -13.01
C LEU A 290 -10.14 2.37 -13.37
N ILE A 291 -9.40 3.47 -13.46
CA ILE A 291 -9.97 4.77 -13.84
C ILE A 291 -9.99 4.88 -15.36
N LYS A 292 -11.00 4.27 -15.96
CA LYS A 292 -11.23 4.27 -17.41
C LYS A 292 -12.74 4.42 -17.70
N PRO A 293 -13.14 5.28 -18.65
CA PRO A 293 -14.55 5.40 -19.04
C PRO A 293 -15.18 4.04 -19.36
N GLY A 294 -16.37 3.80 -18.81
CA GLY A 294 -17.11 2.54 -18.99
C GLY A 294 -16.81 1.44 -17.95
N VAL A 295 -15.86 1.65 -17.04
CA VAL A 295 -15.67 0.74 -15.89
C VAL A 295 -16.83 0.91 -14.91
N THR A 296 -17.51 -0.19 -14.56
CA THR A 296 -18.71 -0.17 -13.72
C THR A 296 -18.54 -0.78 -12.34
N ALA A 297 -17.43 -1.45 -12.09
CA ALA A 297 -17.16 -2.13 -10.83
C ALA A 297 -15.64 -2.22 -10.60
N PRO A 298 -15.21 -2.34 -9.33
CA PRO A 298 -13.84 -2.70 -8.99
C PRO A 298 -13.51 -4.12 -9.45
N ALA A 299 -12.22 -4.43 -9.45
CA ALA A 299 -11.68 -5.74 -9.78
C ALA A 299 -10.46 -6.04 -8.88
N TYR A 300 -9.99 -7.28 -8.92
CA TYR A 300 -8.72 -7.64 -8.28
C TYR A 300 -7.58 -7.58 -9.30
N ILE A 301 -6.41 -7.09 -8.87
CA ILE A 301 -5.20 -7.05 -9.69
C ILE A 301 -4.84 -8.47 -10.13
N GLN A 302 -4.78 -8.68 -11.45
CA GLN A 302 -4.41 -9.97 -12.03
C GLN A 302 -2.88 -10.13 -12.03
N VAL A 303 -2.42 -11.33 -11.68
CA VAL A 303 -0.98 -11.63 -11.49
C VAL A 303 -0.38 -12.46 -12.63
N ASP A 304 -1.18 -12.81 -13.63
CA ASP A 304 -0.82 -13.64 -14.78
C ASP A 304 0.29 -13.03 -15.66
N GLN A 305 0.39 -11.69 -15.67
CA GLN A 305 1.40 -10.95 -16.41
C GLN A 305 2.64 -10.60 -15.58
N THR A 306 2.67 -10.96 -14.29
CA THR A 306 3.81 -10.65 -13.41
C THR A 306 4.95 -11.66 -13.59
N PRO A 307 6.23 -11.22 -13.61
CA PRO A 307 7.36 -12.13 -13.61
C PRO A 307 7.32 -13.10 -12.42
N GLY A 308 7.71 -14.35 -12.68
CA GLY A 308 7.77 -15.39 -11.65
C GLY A 308 8.62 -14.99 -10.45
N ARG A 309 8.12 -15.32 -9.25
CA ARG A 309 8.77 -15.06 -7.98
C ARG A 309 9.47 -16.33 -7.47
N ASN A 310 10.63 -16.64 -8.04
CA ASN A 310 11.35 -17.88 -7.74
C ASN A 310 12.50 -17.66 -6.74
N LEU A 311 12.65 -18.61 -5.82
CA LEU A 311 13.81 -18.77 -4.94
C LEU A 311 14.40 -20.16 -5.15
N GLU A 312 15.60 -20.21 -5.71
CA GLU A 312 16.40 -21.43 -5.75
C GLU A 312 17.51 -21.31 -4.72
N ARG A 313 17.71 -22.36 -3.92
CA ARG A 313 18.74 -22.40 -2.88
C ARG A 313 19.43 -23.74 -2.87
N LYS A 314 20.76 -23.73 -2.81
CA LYS A 314 21.59 -24.89 -2.53
C LYS A 314 22.36 -24.64 -1.24
N LEU A 315 22.41 -25.64 -0.39
CA LEU A 315 23.21 -25.65 0.83
C LEU A 315 24.00 -26.95 0.86
N THR A 316 25.32 -26.84 0.97
CA THR A 316 26.21 -27.97 1.27
C THR A 316 26.69 -27.80 2.70
N ALA A 317 26.60 -28.84 3.51
CA ALA A 317 27.04 -28.85 4.90
C ALA A 317 28.11 -29.92 5.09
N THR A 318 29.26 -29.53 5.63
CA THR A 318 30.39 -30.42 5.90
C THR A 318 30.75 -30.33 7.37
N ILE A 319 30.76 -31.48 8.05
CA ILE A 319 31.13 -31.60 9.46
C ILE A 319 32.61 -31.96 9.55
N GLY A 320 33.38 -31.12 10.25
CA GLY A 320 34.80 -31.34 10.55
C GLY A 320 35.00 -32.35 11.67
N GLN A 321 36.21 -32.92 11.76
CA GLN A 321 36.60 -33.82 12.85
C GLN A 321 36.70 -33.11 14.21
N ASP A 322 36.85 -31.78 14.19
CA ASP A 322 36.82 -30.88 15.34
C ASP A 322 35.39 -30.43 15.70
N ASN A 323 34.36 -31.09 15.16
CA ASN A 323 32.94 -30.73 15.25
C ASN A 323 32.58 -29.36 14.64
N SER A 324 33.49 -28.71 13.92
CA SER A 324 33.14 -27.50 13.17
C SER A 324 32.16 -27.83 12.03
N LEU A 325 31.29 -26.88 11.71
CA LEU A 325 30.34 -27.01 10.60
C LEU A 325 30.65 -25.96 9.54
N THR A 326 31.10 -26.39 8.36
CA THR A 326 31.24 -25.51 7.20
C THR A 326 29.99 -25.60 6.33
N LEU A 327 29.43 -24.43 6.00
CA LEU A 327 28.22 -24.29 5.20
C LEU A 327 28.54 -23.47 3.96
N GLU A 328 28.30 -24.05 2.79
CA GLU A 328 28.37 -23.38 1.49
C GLU A 328 26.95 -23.15 1.00
N LYS A 329 26.55 -21.89 0.84
CA LYS A 329 25.19 -21.53 0.45
C LYS A 329 25.20 -20.70 -0.81
N SER A 330 24.44 -21.13 -1.81
CA SER A 330 24.15 -20.34 -3.00
C SER A 330 22.67 -20.25 -3.26
N GLY A 331 22.26 -19.23 -4.03
CA GLY A 331 20.88 -19.11 -4.44
C GLY A 331 20.64 -18.09 -5.53
N VAL A 332 19.45 -18.19 -6.11
CA VAL A 332 18.94 -17.30 -7.15
C VAL A 332 17.59 -16.77 -6.69
N ARG A 333 17.41 -15.45 -6.77
CA ARG A 333 16.16 -14.75 -6.47
C ARG A 333 15.69 -14.00 -7.70
N SER A 334 14.41 -14.11 -8.02
CA SER A 334 13.76 -13.41 -9.14
C SER A 334 12.48 -12.68 -8.69
N GLY A 335 11.97 -11.78 -9.54
CA GLY A 335 10.76 -11.00 -9.27
C GLY A 335 10.90 -10.18 -7.99
N SER A 336 9.83 -10.13 -7.19
CA SER A 336 9.80 -9.37 -5.93
C SER A 336 10.80 -9.88 -4.87
N LEU A 337 11.23 -11.15 -4.92
CA LEU A 337 12.26 -11.67 -4.01
C LEU A 337 13.66 -11.11 -4.33
N ALA A 338 13.93 -10.84 -5.60
CA ALA A 338 15.15 -10.14 -6.00
C ALA A 338 15.12 -8.69 -5.49
N ALA A 339 13.96 -8.03 -5.60
CA ALA A 339 13.77 -6.67 -5.12
C ALA A 339 13.99 -6.54 -3.61
N SER A 340 13.41 -7.43 -2.80
CA SER A 340 13.65 -7.46 -1.35
C SER A 340 15.12 -7.71 -1.01
N PHE A 341 15.83 -8.51 -1.80
CA PHE A 341 17.27 -8.72 -1.60
C PHE A 341 18.06 -7.44 -1.93
N ARG A 342 17.76 -6.78 -3.06
CA ARG A 342 18.37 -5.50 -3.43
C ARG A 342 18.14 -4.43 -2.37
N ALA A 343 16.94 -4.31 -1.83
CA ALA A 343 16.64 -3.33 -0.78
C ALA A 343 17.54 -3.46 0.46
N ASN A 344 18.09 -4.64 0.73
CA ASN A 344 19.00 -4.85 1.86
C ASN A 344 20.46 -4.54 1.51
N TYR A 345 20.90 -4.74 0.26
CA TYR A 345 22.33 -4.72 -0.07
C TYR A 345 22.75 -3.65 -1.09
N ARG A 346 21.85 -3.21 -1.98
CA ARG A 346 22.19 -2.36 -3.14
C ARG A 346 22.89 -1.08 -2.72
N ASP A 347 22.28 -0.33 -1.80
CA ASP A 347 22.78 0.98 -1.37
C ASP A 347 23.90 0.90 -0.31
N GLN A 348 24.30 -0.32 0.09
CA GLN A 348 25.42 -0.53 1.01
C GLN A 348 26.75 -0.60 0.25
N PRO A 349 27.84 0.01 0.77
CA PRO A 349 29.19 -0.25 0.28
C PRO A 349 29.57 -1.73 0.40
N PRO A 350 30.41 -2.30 -0.49
CA PRO A 350 30.77 -3.73 -0.46
C PRO A 350 31.22 -4.26 0.91
N ALA A 351 32.12 -3.54 1.61
CA ALA A 351 32.60 -3.94 2.94
C ALA A 351 31.49 -3.97 4.00
N THR A 352 30.47 -3.12 3.86
CA THR A 352 29.31 -3.10 4.76
C THR A 352 28.38 -4.30 4.51
N ARG A 353 28.27 -4.76 3.26
CA ARG A 353 27.43 -5.92 2.90
C ARG A 353 27.89 -7.20 3.60
N GLU A 354 29.20 -7.46 3.57
CA GLU A 354 29.82 -8.59 4.30
C GLU A 354 29.56 -8.50 5.79
N LYS A 355 29.77 -7.32 6.38
CA LYS A 355 29.50 -7.07 7.80
C LYS A 355 28.04 -7.32 8.16
N SER A 356 27.08 -6.82 7.38
CA SER A 356 25.64 -7.03 7.63
C SER A 356 25.23 -8.50 7.51
N LEU A 357 25.82 -9.25 6.57
CA LEU A 357 25.62 -10.70 6.49
C LEU A 357 26.19 -11.41 7.73
N LEU A 358 27.42 -11.07 8.13
CA LEU A 358 28.06 -11.64 9.31
C LEU A 358 27.27 -11.36 10.58
N GLU A 359 26.79 -10.12 10.79
CA GLU A 359 25.93 -9.75 11.92
C GLU A 359 24.63 -10.53 11.94
N THR A 360 24.05 -10.83 10.77
CA THR A 360 22.84 -11.66 10.67
C THR A 360 23.12 -13.10 11.08
N LEU A 361 24.23 -13.68 10.60
CA LEU A 361 24.65 -15.04 10.97
C LEU A 361 25.00 -15.13 12.47
N ALA A 362 25.67 -14.12 13.02
CA ALA A 362 26.11 -14.10 14.41
C ALA A 362 24.96 -14.09 15.44
N ARG A 363 23.74 -13.68 15.03
CA ARG A 363 22.54 -13.77 15.88
C ARG A 363 22.13 -15.22 16.15
N GLU A 364 22.42 -16.12 15.23
CA GLU A 364 22.12 -17.55 15.35
C GLU A 364 23.37 -18.33 15.79
N TYR A 365 24.56 -17.91 15.35
CA TYR A 365 25.84 -18.58 15.56
C TYR A 365 26.91 -17.59 16.06
N PRO A 366 27.05 -17.37 17.39
CA PRO A 366 27.86 -16.28 17.94
C PRO A 366 29.31 -16.18 17.46
N ASP A 367 29.97 -17.32 17.20
CA ASP A 367 31.39 -17.40 16.80
C ASP A 367 31.60 -17.68 15.31
N VAL A 368 30.56 -17.46 14.49
CA VAL A 368 30.60 -17.71 13.04
C VAL A 368 31.68 -16.89 12.34
N LYS A 369 32.38 -17.54 11.40
CA LYS A 369 33.32 -16.86 10.51
C LYS A 369 32.82 -16.95 9.07
N LEU A 370 32.62 -15.79 8.46
CA LEU A 370 32.35 -15.68 7.03
C LEU A 370 33.65 -15.96 6.27
N LEU A 371 33.62 -16.93 5.35
CA LEU A 371 34.76 -17.33 4.53
C LEU A 371 34.72 -16.68 3.15
N HIS A 372 33.52 -16.54 2.58
CA HIS A 372 33.32 -15.98 1.26
C HIS A 372 31.93 -15.36 1.16
N PHE A 373 31.80 -14.26 0.40
CA PHE A 373 30.52 -13.67 0.04
C PHE A 373 30.62 -12.97 -1.32
N GLU A 374 29.70 -13.30 -2.22
CA GLU A 374 29.53 -12.65 -3.51
C GLU A 374 28.04 -12.47 -3.83
N ILE A 375 27.77 -11.39 -4.56
CA ILE A 375 26.45 -11.08 -5.11
C ILE A 375 26.63 -10.66 -6.56
N GLU A 376 25.88 -11.27 -7.47
CA GLU A 376 25.81 -10.90 -8.87
C GLU A 376 24.47 -10.23 -9.20
N ASN A 377 24.48 -9.36 -10.21
CA ASN A 377 23.29 -8.66 -10.73
C ASN A 377 22.52 -7.82 -9.70
N LEU A 378 23.22 -7.29 -8.70
CA LEU A 378 22.62 -6.46 -7.68
C LEU A 378 22.02 -5.16 -8.26
N GLU A 379 22.71 -4.56 -9.24
CA GLU A 379 22.29 -3.30 -9.88
C GLU A 379 21.37 -3.49 -11.09
N ASP A 380 21.44 -4.63 -11.79
CA ASP A 380 20.59 -4.87 -12.96
C ASP A 380 19.23 -5.41 -12.53
N LEU A 381 18.22 -4.55 -12.57
CA LEU A 381 16.84 -4.89 -12.17
C LEU A 381 16.23 -5.97 -13.07
N ASN A 382 16.70 -6.14 -14.30
CA ASN A 382 16.13 -7.09 -15.27
C ASN A 382 16.68 -8.51 -15.12
N GLN A 383 17.72 -8.70 -14.30
CA GLN A 383 18.32 -9.99 -14.06
C GLN A 383 17.94 -10.53 -12.67
N PRO A 384 17.88 -11.86 -12.50
CA PRO A 384 17.82 -12.46 -11.17
C PRO A 384 19.07 -12.12 -10.36
N VAL A 385 18.89 -11.88 -9.06
CA VAL A 385 20.02 -11.73 -8.13
C VAL A 385 20.55 -13.12 -7.80
N ARG A 386 21.85 -13.31 -7.99
CA ARG A 386 22.55 -14.53 -7.57
C ARG A 386 23.44 -14.18 -6.39
N TYR A 387 23.51 -15.08 -5.42
CA TYR A 387 24.39 -14.90 -4.27
C TYR A 387 25.04 -16.22 -3.92
N ARG A 388 26.26 -16.13 -3.39
CA ARG A 388 26.96 -17.24 -2.74
C ARG A 388 27.65 -16.71 -1.51
N TYR A 389 27.57 -17.47 -0.43
CA TYR A 389 28.37 -17.23 0.75
C TYR A 389 28.67 -18.51 1.49
N ASP A 390 29.88 -18.58 2.01
CA ASP A 390 30.41 -19.74 2.70
C ASP A 390 30.82 -19.29 4.11
N PHE A 391 30.49 -20.07 5.13
CA PHE A 391 30.80 -19.74 6.52
C PHE A 391 31.07 -20.98 7.35
N VAL A 392 31.84 -20.82 8.44
CA VAL A 392 32.13 -21.88 9.39
C VAL A 392 31.62 -21.52 10.78
N ILE A 393 30.96 -22.49 11.41
CA ILE A 393 30.57 -22.46 12.82
C ILE A 393 31.60 -23.31 13.57
N PRO A 394 32.39 -22.72 14.49
CA PRO A 394 33.33 -23.48 15.32
C PRO A 394 32.62 -24.53 16.16
N GLY A 395 33.31 -25.66 16.40
CA GLY A 395 32.82 -26.80 17.19
C GLY A 395 32.98 -26.68 18.69
#